data_AF-A0A932SH62-F1
#
_entry.id   AF-A0A932SH62-F1
#
_cell.length_a   1.000
_cell.length_b   1.000
_cell.length_c   1.000
_cell.angle_alpha   90.00
_cell.angle_beta   90.00
_cell.angle_gamma   90.00
#
_symmetry.space_group_name_H-M   'P 1'
#
loop_
_entity.id
_entity.type
_entity.pdbx_description
1 polymer ?
#
loop_
_entity_poly.entity_id
_entity_poly.type
_entity_poly.pdbx_seq_one_letter_code
_entity_poly.pdbx_strand_id
1 'polypeptide(L)'
;MELPIPHRFGPKEICRRLNLSHRQLDYWVLIGVVRPILEPHGKKVFKKFTDQDFYFLREVKALTDEGFIVSKAAEKVRENWSRRMESHGKEGTAE
;
A
#
# COMPACT_ATOMS: atom_id res chain seq x y z
N MET A 1 -17.14 22.13 -7.40
CA MET A 1 -15.78 21.64 -7.14
C MET A 1 -15.89 20.17 -6.83
N GLU A 2 -15.72 19.31 -7.83
CA GLU A 2 -15.68 17.86 -7.63
C GLU A 2 -14.29 17.51 -7.11
N LEU A 3 -14.19 17.05 -5.86
CA LEU A 3 -12.94 16.52 -5.33
C LEU A 3 -12.54 15.31 -6.18
N PRO A 4 -11.26 15.18 -6.60
CA PRO A 4 -10.83 14.02 -7.36
C PRO A 4 -11.12 12.76 -6.54
N ILE A 5 -11.92 11.86 -7.09
CA ILE A 5 -12.24 10.59 -6.44
C ILE A 5 -10.90 9.87 -6.24
N PRO A 6 -10.50 9.53 -5.00
CA PRO A 6 -9.24 8.85 -4.76
C PRO A 6 -9.19 7.59 -5.61
N HIS A 7 -8.08 7.38 -6.33
CA HIS A 7 -8.03 6.33 -7.33
C HIS A 7 -7.99 4.97 -6.61
N ARG A 8 -9.02 4.15 -6.87
CA ARG A 8 -9.18 2.85 -6.22
C ARG A 8 -8.80 1.73 -7.17
N PHE A 9 -7.74 1.03 -6.83
CA PHE A 9 -7.23 -0.10 -7.61
C PHE A 9 -7.92 -1.40 -7.19
N GLY A 10 -8.30 -2.21 -8.19
CA GLY A 10 -8.68 -3.61 -7.93
C GLY A 10 -7.44 -4.51 -7.79
N PRO A 11 -7.59 -5.74 -7.25
CA PRO A 11 -6.48 -6.69 -7.10
C PRO A 11 -5.77 -6.96 -8.41
N LYS A 12 -6.52 -7.14 -9.50
CA LYS A 12 -5.98 -7.39 -10.85
C LYS A 12 -5.09 -6.25 -11.34
N GLU A 13 -5.46 -5.00 -11.02
CA GLU A 13 -4.69 -3.82 -11.43
C GLU A 13 -3.43 -3.66 -10.58
N ILE A 14 -3.51 -3.89 -9.26
CA ILE A 14 -2.32 -3.95 -8.39
C ILE A 14 -1.34 -5.01 -8.88
N CYS A 15 -1.81 -6.24 -9.12
CA CYS A 15 -1.00 -7.34 -9.62
C CYS A 15 -0.30 -6.99 -10.93
N ARG A 16 -1.04 -6.40 -11.89
CA ARG A 16 -0.48 -5.98 -13.18
C ARG A 16 0.58 -4.89 -13.02
N ARG A 17 0.31 -3.84 -12.25
CA ARG A 17 1.22 -2.69 -12.12
C ARG A 17 2.47 -2.99 -11.31
N LEU A 18 2.39 -3.87 -10.31
CA LEU A 18 3.52 -4.23 -9.45
C LEU A 18 4.19 -5.55 -9.85
N ASN A 19 3.76 -6.16 -10.95
CA ASN A 19 4.19 -7.48 -11.39
C ASN A 19 4.14 -8.53 -10.26
N LEU A 20 3.03 -8.52 -9.51
CA LEU A 20 2.74 -9.46 -8.43
C LEU A 20 1.82 -10.57 -8.94
N SER A 21 2.06 -11.80 -8.50
CA SER A 21 1.04 -12.85 -8.63
C SER A 21 -0.14 -12.57 -7.70
N HIS A 22 -1.33 -13.03 -8.10
CA HIS A 22 -2.52 -12.95 -7.23
C HIS A 22 -2.29 -13.65 -5.89
N ARG A 23 -1.56 -14.76 -5.87
CA ARG A 23 -1.20 -15.48 -4.63
C ARG A 23 -0.32 -14.64 -3.71
N GLN A 24 0.67 -13.93 -4.25
CA GLN A 24 1.50 -13.02 -3.44
C GLN A 24 0.64 -11.90 -2.84
N LEU A 25 -0.20 -11.25 -3.65
CA LEU A 25 -1.08 -10.20 -3.14
C LEU A 25 -2.04 -10.71 -2.06
N ASP A 26 -2.69 -11.86 -2.26
CA ASP A 26 -3.56 -12.46 -1.25
C ASP A 26 -2.80 -12.84 0.02
N TYR A 27 -1.59 -13.40 -0.09
CA TYR A 27 -0.74 -13.69 1.06
C TYR A 27 -0.39 -12.40 1.82
N TRP A 28 -0.02 -11.33 1.12
CA TRP A 28 0.34 -10.05 1.75
C TRP A 28 -0.85 -9.42 2.48
N VAL A 29 -2.05 -9.54 1.92
CA VAL A 29 -3.29 -9.14 2.60
C VAL A 29 -3.52 -10.02 3.83
N LEU A 30 -3.33 -11.34 3.72
CA LEU A 30 -3.53 -12.31 4.81
C LEU A 30 -2.64 -12.02 6.02
N ILE A 31 -1.35 -11.74 5.80
CA ILE A 31 -0.40 -11.42 6.87
C ILE A 31 -0.47 -9.94 7.32
N GLY A 32 -1.36 -9.15 6.73
CA GLY A 32 -1.62 -7.76 7.16
C GLY A 32 -0.60 -6.73 6.70
N VAL A 33 0.20 -7.02 5.66
CA VAL A 33 1.10 -6.05 5.01
C VAL A 33 0.28 -4.85 4.52
N VAL A 34 -0.84 -5.14 3.85
CA VAL A 34 -1.79 -4.15 3.33
C VAL A 34 -3.22 -4.56 3.68
N ARG A 35 -4.10 -3.57 3.87
CA ARG A 35 -5.51 -3.79 4.22
C ARG A 35 -6.42 -3.14 3.19
N PRO A 36 -6.93 -3.89 2.20
CA PRO A 36 -7.84 -3.32 1.21
C PRO A 36 -9.16 -2.93 1.87
N ILE A 37 -9.79 -1.89 1.31
CA ILE A 37 -11.17 -1.53 1.58
C ILE A 37 -12.07 -2.59 0.94
N LEU A 38 -13.01 -3.11 1.71
CA LEU A 38 -14.00 -4.05 1.22
C LEU A 38 -15.24 -3.27 0.75
N GLU A 39 -15.44 -3.19 -0.56
CA GLU A 39 -16.59 -2.52 -1.15
C GLU A 39 -17.66 -3.55 -1.53
N PRO A 40 -18.82 -3.56 -0.85
CA PRO A 40 -19.94 -4.40 -1.25
C PRO A 40 -20.57 -3.85 -2.53
N HIS A 41 -20.84 -4.72 -3.48
CA HIS A 41 -21.59 -4.40 -4.69
C HIS A 41 -22.59 -5.52 -4.97
N GLY A 42 -23.85 -5.28 -4.57
CA GLY A 42 -24.88 -6.31 -4.53
C GLY A 42 -24.50 -7.43 -3.55
N LYS A 43 -24.49 -8.68 -4.04
CA LYS A 43 -24.13 -9.88 -3.26
C LYS A 43 -22.62 -10.15 -3.20
N LYS A 44 -21.80 -9.37 -3.91
CA LYS A 44 -20.36 -9.60 -4.00
C LYS A 44 -19.60 -8.53 -3.23
N VAL A 45 -18.47 -8.92 -2.63
CA VAL A 45 -17.55 -8.01 -1.94
C VAL A 45 -16.28 -7.90 -2.78
N PHE A 46 -15.88 -6.68 -3.10
CA PHE A 46 -14.69 -6.38 -3.89
C PHE A 46 -13.62 -5.74 -3.01
N LYS A 47 -12.39 -6.28 -3.08
CA LYS A 47 -11.21 -5.66 -2.47
C LYS A 47 -10.79 -4.44 -3.29
N LYS A 48 -10.53 -3.31 -2.64
CA LYS A 48 -10.15 -2.05 -3.27
C LYS A 48 -8.97 -1.45 -2.51
N PHE A 49 -7.94 -1.06 -3.24
CA PHE A 49 -6.71 -0.51 -2.69
C PHE A 49 -6.64 0.97 -3.04
N THR A 50 -6.17 1.78 -2.11
CA THR A 50 -5.95 3.21 -2.30
C THR A 50 -4.62 3.47 -3.03
N ASP A 51 -4.39 4.71 -3.46
CA ASP A 51 -3.07 5.14 -3.95
C ASP A 51 -1.98 4.92 -2.90
N GLN A 52 -2.26 5.19 -1.61
CA GLN A 52 -1.31 4.95 -0.53
C GLN A 52 -0.94 3.46 -0.44
N ASP A 53 -1.93 2.57 -0.53
CA ASP A 53 -1.69 1.13 -0.56
C ASP A 53 -0.80 0.73 -1.75
N PHE A 54 -1.06 1.31 -2.93
CA PHE A 54 -0.26 1.05 -4.12
C PHE A 54 1.21 1.47 -3.94
N TYR A 55 1.47 2.69 -3.49
CA TYR A 55 2.84 3.17 -3.27
C TYR A 55 3.55 2.40 -2.16
N PHE A 56 2.84 2.08 -1.09
CA PHE A 56 3.36 1.24 -0.01
C PHE A 56 3.75 -0.15 -0.54
N LEU A 57 2.86 -0.81 -1.27
CA LEU A 57 3.12 -2.14 -1.87
C LEU A 57 4.27 -2.10 -2.88
N ARG A 58 4.45 -0.99 -3.61
CA ARG A 58 5.58 -0.80 -4.52
C ARG A 58 6.91 -0.81 -3.78
N GLU A 59 7.03 -0.08 -2.66
CA GLU A 59 8.27 -0.08 -1.87
C GLU A 59 8.51 -1.43 -1.17
N VAL A 60 7.46 -2.07 -0.66
CA VAL A 60 7.57 -3.43 -0.11
C VAL A 60 8.04 -4.41 -1.19
N LYS A 61 7.50 -4.32 -2.41
CA LYS A 61 7.89 -5.16 -3.54
C LYS A 61 9.36 -5.01 -3.89
N ALA A 62 9.87 -3.78 -3.96
CA ALA A 62 11.29 -3.54 -4.22
C ALA A 62 12.19 -4.27 -3.20
N LEU A 63 11.89 -4.15 -1.90
CA LEU A 63 12.64 -4.86 -0.86
C LEU A 63 12.49 -6.38 -0.97
N THR A 64 11.30 -6.89 -1.27
CA THR A 64 11.13 -8.34 -1.44
C THR A 64 11.86 -8.89 -2.67
N ASP A 65 11.99 -8.09 -3.73
CA ASP A 65 12.77 -8.46 -4.91
C ASP A 65 14.27 -8.49 -4.63
N GLU A 66 14.74 -7.66 -3.70
CA GLU A 66 16.11 -7.70 -3.18
C GLU A 66 16.37 -8.90 -2.24
N GLY A 67 15.33 -9.70 -1.92
CA GLY A 67 15.44 -10.90 -1.10
C GLY A 67 15.04 -10.70 0.38
N PHE A 68 14.49 -9.54 0.75
CA PHE A 68 13.95 -9.35 2.10
C PHE A 68 12.69 -10.18 2.32
N ILE A 69 12.53 -10.70 3.54
CA ILE A 69 11.27 -11.30 3.99
C ILE A 69 10.17 -10.23 3.98
N VAL A 70 9.02 -10.54 3.38
CA VAL A 70 7.92 -9.57 3.19
C VAL A 70 7.49 -8.86 4.48
N SER A 71 7.41 -9.56 5.62
CA SER A 71 7.05 -8.94 6.90
C SER A 71 8.07 -7.88 7.31
N LYS A 72 9.37 -8.17 7.15
CA LYS A 72 10.47 -7.24 7.45
C LYS A 72 10.52 -6.08 6.47
N ALA A 73 10.25 -6.34 5.18
CA ALA A 73 10.11 -5.30 4.18
C ALA A 73 8.96 -4.34 4.55
N ALA A 74 7.80 -4.87 4.94
CA ALA A 74 6.65 -4.07 5.33
C ALA A 74 6.91 -3.22 6.59
N GLU A 75 7.55 -3.79 7.61
CA GLU A 75 7.99 -3.04 8.81
C GLU A 75 8.90 -1.87 8.42
N LYS A 76 9.96 -2.15 7.64
CA LYS A 76 10.94 -1.13 7.23
C LYS A 76 10.32 -0.01 6.41
N VAL A 77 9.40 -0.32 5.51
CA VAL A 77 8.68 0.70 4.73
C VAL A 77 7.79 1.54 5.64
N ARG A 78 7.05 0.93 6.59
CA ARG A 78 6.22 1.66 7.55
C ARG A 78 7.04 2.62 8.40
N GLU A 79 8.17 2.16 8.94
CA GLU A 79 9.08 2.99 9.72
C GLU A 79 9.63 4.17 8.91
N ASN A 80 9.97 3.94 7.64
CA ASN A 80 10.45 4.99 6.74
C ASN A 80 9.34 6.03 6.46
N TRP A 81 8.11 5.59 6.23
CA TRP A 81 6.97 6.49 6.03
C TRP A 81 6.69 7.35 7.27
N SER A 82 6.71 6.75 8.46
CA SER A 82 6.56 7.50 9.72
C SER A 82 7.65 8.55 9.86
N ARG A 83 8.93 8.17 9.65
CA ARG A 83 10.07 9.09 9.75
C ARG A 83 9.98 10.24 8.74
N ARG A 84 9.58 9.97 7.50
CA ARG A 84 9.38 11.00 6.46
C ARG A 84 8.30 12.01 6.85
N MET A 85 7.23 11.56 7.50
CA MET A 85 6.17 12.45 8.00
C MET A 85 6.63 13.28 9.20
N GLU A 86 7.48 12.73 10.08
CA GLU A 86 8.07 13.46 11.22
C GLU A 86 9.07 14.54 10.79
N SER A 87 9.82 14.34 9.70
CA SER A 87 10.76 15.33 9.18
C SER A 87 10.10 16.61 8.66
N HIS A 88 8.85 16.54 8.18
CA HIS A 88 8.09 17.72 7.73
C HIS A 88 7.47 18.55 8.86
N GLY A 89 7.57 18.10 10.12
CA GLY A 89 7.06 18.82 11.30
C GLY A 89 8.09 19.71 12.01
N LYS A 90 9.31 19.84 11.49
CA LYS A 90 10.43 20.57 12.15
C LYS A 90 10.97 21.79 11.38
N GLU A 91 10.37 22.18 10.27
CA GLU A 91 10.64 23.46 9.60
C GLU A 91 9.41 24.37 9.72
N GLY A 92 9.29 25.10 10.83
CA GLY A 92 8.17 26.00 11.02
C GLY A 92 7.95 26.59 12.41
N THR A 93 8.99 26.74 13.26
CA THR A 93 8.95 27.67 14.42
C THR A 93 10.36 28.18 14.72
N ALA A 94 10.81 29.15 13.95
CA ALA A 94 11.82 30.17 14.23
C ALA A 94 11.70 31.09 12.99
N GLU A 95 11.22 32.31 13.06
CA GLU A 95 11.54 33.41 13.98
C GLU A 95 10.39 34.43 13.96
#